data_AF-A0A2E6P788-F1
#
_entry.id   AF-A0A2E6P788-F1
#
_cell.length_a   1.000
_cell.length_b   1.000
_cell.length_c   1.000
_cell.angle_alpha   90.00
_cell.angle_beta   90.00
_cell.angle_gamma   90.00
#
_symmetry.space_group_name_H-M   'P 1'
#
loop_
_entity.id
_entity.type
_entity.pdbx_description
1 polymer ?
#
loop_
_entity_poly.entity_id
_entity_poly.type
_entity_poly.pdbx_seq_one_letter_code
_entity_poly.pdbx_strand_id
1 'polypeptide(L)'
;MGLSDSRGMDRLLRHLIVFISVMTVLILLLSISLLQYPVTVSVSASILASLLSVPMGIAAIFTLRSRSSSGPWFGVSFLSISSFSLLISGITIFSMGHSFQGALYAILGISSIRRVRVLMSKAFTQWYSGSSGSDSGIVLSQGEVLATCPSCHSILAVIPSKLDIEDRCPSCSGSLIRGSPEQ
;
A
#
# COMPACT_ATOMS: atom_id res chain seq x y z
N MET A 1 20.98 7.54 -1.82
CA MET A 1 20.44 6.17 -2.05
C MET A 1 18.91 6.13 -2.28
N GLY A 2 18.20 7.26 -2.47
CA GLY A 2 16.72 7.30 -2.48
C GLY A 2 15.99 7.08 -3.82
N LEU A 3 16.66 7.14 -4.98
CA LEU A 3 15.99 7.07 -6.29
C LEU A 3 15.71 5.63 -6.80
N SER A 4 16.47 4.65 -6.32
CA SER A 4 16.25 3.23 -6.67
C SER A 4 15.08 2.63 -5.89
N ASP A 5 14.92 3.03 -4.63
CA ASP A 5 13.87 2.55 -3.75
C ASP A 5 12.50 3.15 -4.12
N SER A 6 12.46 4.44 -4.48
CA SER A 6 11.21 5.10 -4.93
C SER A 6 10.59 4.42 -6.15
N ARG A 7 11.40 4.06 -7.15
CA ARG A 7 10.91 3.34 -8.35
C ARG A 7 10.39 1.94 -8.02
N GLY A 8 10.95 1.27 -7.01
CA GLY A 8 10.47 -0.01 -6.50
C GLY A 8 9.11 0.13 -5.84
N MET A 9 8.94 1.14 -5.00
CA MET A 9 7.69 1.42 -4.27
C MET A 9 6.56 1.90 -5.17
N ASP A 10 6.84 2.71 -6.21
CA ASP A 10 5.85 3.08 -7.23
C ASP A 10 5.35 1.85 -8.01
N ARG A 11 6.24 0.90 -8.29
CA ARG A 11 5.89 -0.37 -8.94
C ARG A 11 5.03 -1.23 -8.02
N LEU A 12 5.36 -1.30 -6.73
CA LEU A 12 4.55 -1.99 -5.71
C LEU A 12 3.15 -1.37 -5.59
N LEU A 13 3.04 -0.05 -5.49
CA LEU A 13 1.75 0.67 -5.45
C LEU A 13 0.91 0.36 -6.69
N ARG A 14 1.51 0.39 -7.89
CA ARG A 14 0.81 0.04 -9.14
C ARG A 14 0.33 -1.41 -9.14
N HIS A 15 1.17 -2.36 -8.70
CA HIS A 15 0.77 -3.77 -8.59
C HIS A 15 -0.34 -3.97 -7.55
N LEU A 16 -0.33 -3.22 -6.44
CA LEU A 16 -1.38 -3.25 -5.43
C LEU A 16 -2.71 -2.70 -5.97
N ILE A 17 -2.69 -1.58 -6.69
CA ILE A 17 -3.90 -1.02 -7.31
C ILE A 17 -4.49 -1.99 -8.33
N VAL A 18 -3.65 -2.56 -9.21
CA VAL A 18 -4.08 -3.57 -10.19
C VAL A 18 -4.66 -4.79 -9.47
N PHE A 19 -4.03 -5.25 -8.39
CA PHE A 19 -4.53 -6.38 -7.61
C PHE A 19 -5.89 -6.09 -6.94
N ILE A 20 -6.07 -4.91 -6.34
CA ILE A 20 -7.35 -4.49 -5.75
C ILE A 20 -8.44 -4.45 -6.83
N SER A 21 -8.11 -3.92 -8.01
CA SER A 21 -9.02 -3.89 -9.17
C SER A 21 -9.40 -5.29 -9.65
N VAL A 22 -8.43 -6.19 -9.81
CA VAL A 22 -8.69 -7.59 -10.18
C VAL A 22 -9.55 -8.28 -9.13
N MET A 23 -9.28 -8.05 -7.83
CA MET A 23 -10.08 -8.59 -6.75
C MET A 23 -11.51 -8.07 -6.76
N THR A 24 -11.74 -6.78 -7.05
CA THR A 24 -13.10 -6.22 -7.15
C THR A 24 -13.87 -6.86 -8.30
N VAL A 25 -13.22 -7.04 -9.47
CA VAL A 25 -13.84 -7.69 -10.63
C VAL A 25 -14.13 -9.17 -10.35
N LEU A 26 -13.21 -9.88 -9.69
CA LEU A 26 -13.42 -11.29 -9.32
C LEU A 26 -14.60 -11.43 -8.35
N ILE A 27 -14.69 -10.57 -7.33
CA ILE A 27 -15.84 -10.56 -6.39
C ILE A 27 -17.14 -10.30 -7.15
N LEU A 28 -17.15 -9.38 -8.12
CA LEU A 28 -18.32 -9.11 -8.93
C LEU A 28 -18.74 -10.34 -9.77
N LEU A 29 -17.82 -10.95 -10.51
CA LEU A 29 -18.09 -12.17 -11.29
C LEU A 29 -18.62 -13.30 -10.41
N LEU A 30 -17.98 -13.49 -9.27
CA LEU A 30 -18.34 -14.47 -8.26
C LEU A 30 -19.75 -14.22 -7.70
N SER A 31 -20.12 -12.96 -7.45
CA SER A 31 -21.47 -12.58 -7.01
C SER A 31 -22.55 -12.87 -8.04
N ILE A 32 -22.25 -12.74 -9.33
CA ILE A 32 -23.18 -13.09 -10.42
C ILE A 32 -23.41 -14.60 -10.44
N SER A 33 -22.36 -15.40 -10.26
CA SER A 33 -22.49 -16.85 -10.16
C SER A 33 -23.33 -17.30 -8.96
N LEU A 34 -23.49 -16.47 -7.92
CA LEU A 34 -24.36 -16.78 -6.78
C LEU A 34 -25.84 -16.72 -7.11
N LEU A 35 -26.23 -15.96 -8.14
CA LEU A 35 -27.63 -15.80 -8.57
C LEU A 35 -28.21 -17.10 -9.15
N GLN A 36 -27.38 -18.04 -9.57
CA GLN A 36 -27.81 -19.35 -10.08
C GLN A 36 -28.19 -20.34 -8.97
N TYR A 37 -27.85 -20.06 -7.72
CA TYR A 37 -28.18 -20.93 -6.59
C TYR A 37 -29.52 -20.53 -5.95
N PRO A 38 -30.25 -21.48 -5.35
CA PRO A 38 -31.48 -21.17 -4.62
C PRO A 38 -31.17 -20.18 -3.49
N VAL A 39 -31.99 -19.14 -3.41
CA VAL A 39 -31.86 -18.05 -2.44
C VAL A 39 -32.12 -18.56 -1.03
N THR A 40 -31.05 -18.94 -0.34
CA THR A 40 -31.05 -19.20 1.10
C THR A 40 -30.57 -17.97 1.85
N VAL A 41 -30.89 -17.87 3.14
CA VAL A 41 -30.47 -16.75 4.01
C VAL A 41 -28.95 -16.49 3.99
N SER A 42 -28.13 -17.53 3.81
CA SER A 42 -26.67 -17.39 3.72
C SER A 42 -26.20 -16.87 2.35
N VAL A 43 -26.88 -17.28 1.27
CA VAL A 43 -26.58 -16.83 -0.10
C VAL A 43 -26.98 -15.36 -0.27
N SER A 44 -28.15 -14.96 0.21
CA SER A 44 -28.59 -13.55 0.14
C SER A 44 -27.69 -12.62 0.95
N ALA A 45 -27.23 -13.04 2.14
CA ALA A 45 -26.25 -12.31 2.93
C ALA A 45 -24.91 -12.14 2.19
N SER A 46 -24.44 -13.20 1.52
CA SER A 46 -23.20 -13.17 0.72
C SER A 46 -23.31 -12.23 -0.49
N ILE A 47 -24.46 -12.21 -1.16
CA ILE A 47 -24.74 -11.30 -2.28
C ILE A 47 -24.72 -9.84 -1.80
N LEU A 48 -25.41 -9.53 -0.70
CA LEU A 48 -25.44 -8.18 -0.12
C LEU A 48 -24.04 -7.71 0.32
N ALA A 49 -23.27 -8.58 0.97
CA ALA A 49 -21.91 -8.27 1.38
C ALA A 49 -20.99 -8.02 0.18
N SER A 50 -21.12 -8.83 -0.89
CA SER A 50 -20.38 -8.65 -2.13
C SER A 50 -20.74 -7.33 -2.81
N LEU A 51 -22.03 -7.00 -2.88
CA LEU A 51 -22.52 -5.77 -3.50
C LEU A 51 -22.04 -4.52 -2.75
N LEU A 52 -21.98 -4.56 -1.41
CA LEU A 52 -21.43 -3.49 -0.58
C LEU A 52 -19.91 -3.36 -0.71
N SER A 53 -19.21 -4.47 -0.98
CA SER A 53 -17.75 -4.45 -1.13
C SER A 53 -17.29 -3.75 -2.42
N VAL A 54 -18.09 -3.78 -3.50
CA VAL A 54 -17.76 -3.14 -4.79
C VAL A 54 -17.51 -1.62 -4.68
N PRO A 55 -18.44 -0.79 -4.14
CA PRO A 55 -18.20 0.65 -4.00
C PRO A 55 -17.02 0.94 -3.07
N MET A 56 -16.82 0.10 -2.05
CA MET A 56 -15.67 0.20 -1.13
C MET A 56 -14.34 -0.07 -1.84
N GLY A 57 -14.29 -1.04 -2.76
CA GLY A 57 -13.13 -1.31 -3.59
C GLY A 57 -12.81 -0.17 -4.57
N ILE A 58 -13.84 0.45 -5.16
CA ILE A 58 -13.68 1.64 -6.01
C ILE A 58 -13.15 2.82 -5.19
N ALA A 59 -13.71 3.04 -4.00
CA ALA A 59 -13.23 4.08 -3.08
C ALA A 59 -11.78 3.84 -2.65
N ALA A 60 -11.37 2.59 -2.39
CA ALA A 60 -9.99 2.25 -2.11
C ALA A 60 -9.07 2.61 -3.29
N ILE A 61 -9.44 2.25 -4.53
CA ILE A 61 -8.66 2.60 -5.74
C ILE A 61 -8.54 4.11 -5.90
N PHE A 62 -9.65 4.85 -5.73
CA PHE A 62 -9.67 6.30 -5.85
C PHE A 62 -8.77 6.95 -4.79
N THR A 63 -8.86 6.50 -3.53
CA THR A 63 -8.06 7.03 -2.42
C THR A 63 -6.58 6.71 -2.57
N LEU A 64 -6.24 5.53 -3.13
CA LEU A 64 -4.86 5.17 -3.46
C LEU A 64 -4.32 6.01 -4.63
N ARG A 65 -5.16 6.34 -5.62
CA ARG A 65 -4.78 7.21 -6.74
C ARG A 65 -4.62 8.67 -6.35
N SER A 66 -5.47 9.17 -5.44
CA SER A 66 -5.41 10.55 -4.98
C SER A 66 -4.24 10.83 -4.02
N ARG A 67 -3.42 9.81 -3.69
CA ARG A 67 -2.28 9.91 -2.74
C ARG A 67 -2.73 10.52 -1.40
N SER A 68 -3.99 10.37 -1.03
CA SER A 68 -4.52 10.86 0.24
C SER A 68 -3.89 10.07 1.39
N SER A 69 -3.54 10.75 2.49
CA SER A 69 -2.94 10.15 3.70
C SER A 69 -3.72 8.94 4.22
N SER A 70 -5.05 8.94 4.02
CA SER A 70 -5.94 7.85 4.45
C SER A 70 -6.02 6.65 3.49
N GLY A 71 -5.38 6.70 2.32
CA GLY A 71 -5.42 5.65 1.29
C GLY A 71 -5.11 4.22 1.78
N PRO A 72 -3.97 3.97 2.46
CA PRO A 72 -3.62 2.62 2.92
C PRO A 72 -4.63 2.08 3.93
N TRP A 73 -5.23 2.95 4.76
CA TRP A 73 -6.29 2.55 5.69
C TRP A 73 -7.51 2.01 4.95
N PHE A 74 -8.02 2.74 3.95
CA PHE A 74 -9.15 2.28 3.15
C PHE A 74 -8.84 0.98 2.39
N GLY A 75 -7.63 0.85 1.85
CA GLY A 75 -7.18 -0.38 1.19
C GLY A 75 -7.18 -1.59 2.13
N VAL A 76 -6.65 -1.43 3.35
CA VAL A 76 -6.63 -2.51 4.35
C VAL A 76 -8.03 -2.87 4.81
N SER A 77 -8.90 -1.88 5.09
CA SER A 77 -10.29 -2.13 5.48
C SER A 77 -11.03 -2.92 4.41
N PHE A 78 -10.92 -2.52 3.14
CA PHE A 78 -11.53 -3.24 2.03
C PHE A 78 -11.00 -4.68 1.91
N LEU A 79 -9.68 -4.87 1.95
CA LEU A 79 -9.06 -6.19 1.85
C LEU A 79 -9.45 -7.11 3.03
N SER A 80 -9.59 -6.57 4.23
CA SER A 80 -9.99 -7.33 5.42
C SER A 80 -11.46 -7.76 5.34
N ILE A 81 -12.36 -6.83 5.00
CA ILE A 81 -13.80 -7.10 4.89
C ILE A 81 -14.05 -8.10 3.76
N SER A 82 -13.45 -7.88 2.59
CA SER A 82 -13.58 -8.79 1.45
C SER A 82 -13.03 -10.18 1.77
N SER A 83 -11.88 -10.29 2.47
CA SER A 83 -11.35 -11.60 2.88
C SER A 83 -12.32 -12.38 3.76
N PHE A 84 -12.89 -11.71 4.78
CA PHE A 84 -13.82 -12.36 5.69
C PHE A 84 -15.09 -12.80 4.98
N SER A 85 -15.65 -11.94 4.12
CA SER A 85 -16.81 -12.27 3.30
C SER A 85 -16.53 -13.46 2.38
N LEU A 86 -15.36 -13.50 1.73
CA LEU A 86 -14.98 -14.58 0.83
C LEU A 86 -14.83 -15.92 1.57
N LEU A 87 -14.26 -15.92 2.77
CA LEU A 87 -14.14 -17.15 3.58
C LEU A 87 -15.52 -17.70 3.97
N ILE A 88 -16.44 -16.85 4.42
CA ILE A 88 -17.80 -17.26 4.77
C ILE A 88 -18.51 -17.83 3.53
N SER A 89 -18.50 -17.10 2.42
CA SER A 89 -19.11 -17.57 1.18
C SER A 89 -18.48 -18.87 0.68
N GLY A 90 -17.16 -19.04 0.82
CA GLY A 90 -16.47 -20.28 0.48
C GLY A 90 -16.96 -21.49 1.28
N ILE A 91 -17.16 -21.32 2.60
CA ILE A 91 -17.69 -22.38 3.48
C ILE A 91 -19.14 -22.72 3.10
N THR A 92 -19.98 -21.72 2.85
CA THR A 92 -21.38 -21.93 2.44
C THR A 92 -21.45 -22.72 1.13
N ILE A 93 -20.66 -22.35 0.13
CA ILE A 93 -20.64 -23.00 -1.19
C ILE A 93 -20.07 -24.43 -1.08
N PHE A 94 -19.09 -24.64 -0.20
CA PHE A 94 -18.56 -25.98 0.07
C PHE A 94 -19.62 -26.91 0.68
N SER A 95 -20.44 -26.39 1.60
CA SER A 95 -21.57 -27.12 2.20
C SER A 95 -22.62 -27.54 1.16
N MET A 96 -22.82 -26.72 0.11
CA MET A 96 -23.75 -27.01 -0.99
C MET A 96 -23.21 -28.03 -2.01
N GLY A 97 -22.04 -28.63 -1.78
CA GLY A 97 -21.44 -29.63 -2.67
C GLY A 97 -20.63 -29.04 -3.83
N HIS A 98 -20.49 -27.72 -3.93
CA HIS A 98 -19.70 -27.05 -4.97
C HIS A 98 -18.25 -26.81 -4.51
N SER A 99 -17.52 -27.89 -4.25
CA SER A 99 -16.19 -27.85 -3.63
C SER A 99 -15.16 -27.02 -4.42
N PHE A 100 -15.20 -27.07 -5.76
CA PHE A 100 -14.28 -26.30 -6.60
C PHE A 100 -14.48 -24.79 -6.46
N GLN A 101 -15.74 -24.34 -6.54
CA GLN A 101 -16.06 -22.92 -6.39
C GLN A 101 -15.76 -22.45 -4.97
N GLY A 102 -16.14 -23.22 -3.93
CA GLY A 102 -15.81 -22.90 -2.54
C GLY A 102 -14.30 -22.81 -2.27
N ALA A 103 -13.49 -23.68 -2.87
CA ALA A 103 -12.03 -23.63 -2.76
C ALA A 103 -11.43 -22.36 -3.38
N LEU A 104 -11.94 -21.90 -4.53
CA LEU A 104 -11.51 -20.64 -5.15
C LEU A 104 -11.74 -19.46 -4.20
N TYR A 105 -12.93 -19.38 -3.59
CA TYR A 105 -13.24 -18.36 -2.59
C TYR A 105 -12.26 -18.37 -1.41
N ALA A 106 -11.97 -19.57 -0.88
CA ALA A 106 -11.05 -19.73 0.23
C ALA A 106 -9.62 -19.27 -0.13
N ILE A 107 -9.10 -19.70 -1.30
CA ILE A 107 -7.77 -19.32 -1.77
C ILE A 107 -7.68 -17.82 -2.04
N LEU A 108 -8.73 -17.20 -2.63
CA LEU A 108 -8.79 -15.76 -2.84
C LEU A 108 -8.77 -14.99 -1.50
N GLY A 109 -9.57 -15.43 -0.52
CA GLY A 109 -9.59 -14.84 0.82
C GLY A 109 -8.22 -14.92 1.51
N ILE A 110 -7.57 -16.08 1.48
CA ILE A 110 -6.23 -16.27 2.06
C ILE A 110 -5.18 -15.43 1.33
N SER A 111 -5.25 -15.35 0.00
CA SER A 111 -4.34 -14.53 -0.83
C SER A 111 -4.46 -13.04 -0.49
N SER A 112 -5.68 -12.57 -0.22
CA SER A 112 -5.95 -11.19 0.18
C SER A 112 -5.35 -10.87 1.56
N ILE A 113 -5.50 -11.74 2.56
CA ILE A 113 -4.92 -11.57 3.91
C ILE A 113 -3.39 -11.43 3.85
N ARG A 114 -2.70 -12.23 3.03
CA ARG A 114 -1.23 -12.15 2.89
C ARG A 114 -0.79 -10.76 2.42
N ARG A 115 -1.58 -10.12 1.55
CA ARG A 115 -1.25 -8.82 0.96
C ARG A 115 -1.62 -7.64 1.85
N VAL A 116 -2.60 -7.80 2.76
CA VAL A 116 -2.83 -6.82 3.84
C VAL A 116 -1.57 -6.56 4.66
N ARG A 117 -0.80 -7.62 4.96
CA ARG A 117 0.46 -7.49 5.71
C ARG A 117 1.51 -6.67 4.98
N VAL A 118 1.53 -6.74 3.65
CA VAL A 118 2.44 -5.94 2.81
C VAL A 118 2.03 -4.46 2.85
N LEU A 119 0.74 -4.18 2.73
CA LEU A 119 0.19 -2.82 2.75
C LEU A 119 0.33 -2.14 4.13
N MET A 120 0.30 -2.93 5.21
CA MET A 120 0.53 -2.47 6.60
C MET A 120 2.00 -2.40 6.99
N SER A 121 2.94 -2.70 6.09
CA SER A 121 4.36 -2.60 6.43
C SER A 121 4.73 -1.14 6.73
N LYS A 122 5.49 -0.93 7.81
CA LYS A 122 5.92 0.42 8.23
C LYS A 122 6.64 1.17 7.10
N ALA A 123 7.46 0.45 6.33
CA ALA A 123 8.18 0.99 5.17
C ALA A 123 7.23 1.55 4.10
N PHE A 124 6.16 0.82 3.76
CA PHE A 124 5.18 1.27 2.77
C PHE A 124 4.40 2.49 3.27
N THR A 125 3.94 2.47 4.52
CA THR A 125 3.17 3.59 5.10
C THR A 125 3.99 4.87 5.23
N GLN A 126 5.27 4.76 5.61
CA GLN A 126 6.19 5.89 5.69
C GLN A 126 6.45 6.52 4.32
N TRP A 127 6.73 5.70 3.29
CA TRP A 127 6.88 6.22 1.93
C TRP A 127 5.57 6.79 1.35
N TYR A 128 4.44 6.12 1.60
CA TYR A 128 3.16 6.50 1.02
C TYR A 128 2.64 7.82 1.58
N SER A 129 2.78 8.06 2.89
CA SER A 129 2.38 9.30 3.55
C SER A 129 3.28 10.49 3.22
N GLY A 130 4.40 10.28 2.52
CA GLY A 130 5.42 11.30 2.30
C GLY A 130 6.07 11.78 3.60
N SER A 131 5.73 11.17 4.74
CA SER A 131 6.42 11.38 6.00
C SER A 131 7.74 10.63 5.91
N SER A 132 8.76 11.32 5.40
CA SER A 132 10.15 10.99 5.68
C SER A 132 10.22 10.67 7.17
N GLY A 133 10.49 9.40 7.51
CA GLY A 133 10.26 8.84 8.83
C GLY A 133 10.54 9.84 9.95
N SER A 134 9.47 10.29 10.61
CA SER A 134 9.53 10.95 11.91
C SER A 134 9.95 9.92 12.97
N ASP A 135 11.11 9.29 12.81
CA ASP A 135 11.70 8.43 13.85
C ASP A 135 13.23 8.25 13.71
N SER A 136 13.93 9.34 13.45
CA SER A 136 15.12 9.66 14.22
C SER A 136 14.81 11.02 14.81
N GLY A 137 14.83 11.20 16.13
CA GLY A 137 14.41 12.41 16.87
C GLY A 137 15.16 13.71 16.52
N ILE A 138 15.18 14.05 15.24
CA ILE A 138 15.76 15.23 14.62
C ILE A 138 14.55 16.10 14.30
N VAL A 139 14.23 16.98 15.23
CA VAL A 139 13.28 18.07 15.00
C VAL A 139 13.93 18.99 13.96
N LEU A 140 13.54 18.82 12.70
CA LEU A 140 14.00 19.68 11.61
C LEU A 140 13.33 21.04 11.77
N SER A 141 14.12 22.10 11.89
CA SER A 141 13.66 23.48 11.90
C SER A 141 13.20 23.91 10.50
N GLN A 142 12.41 24.99 10.41
CA GLN A 142 11.82 25.46 9.16
C GLN A 142 12.91 25.77 8.10
N GLY A 143 13.00 24.93 7.05
CA GLY A 143 14.00 25.05 5.98
C GLY A 143 15.14 24.01 6.03
N GLU A 144 15.13 23.10 7.01
CA GLU A 144 16.09 21.99 7.10
C GLU A 144 15.60 20.78 6.30
N VAL A 145 16.48 20.23 5.46
CA VAL A 145 16.26 18.98 4.73
C VAL A 145 17.31 17.95 5.15
N LEU A 146 16.91 16.70 5.25
CA LEU A 146 17.82 15.59 5.49
C LEU A 146 18.59 15.27 4.20
N ALA A 147 19.91 15.45 4.23
CA ALA A 147 20.82 15.07 3.16
C ALA A 147 21.73 13.93 3.61
N THR A 148 22.18 13.13 2.65
CA THR A 148 23.19 12.08 2.89
C THR A 148 24.53 12.57 2.38
N CYS A 149 25.57 12.52 3.22
CA CYS A 149 26.93 12.88 2.79
C CYS A 149 27.41 11.94 1.66
N PRO A 150 27.96 12.46 0.54
CA PRO A 150 28.44 11.64 -0.57
C PRO A 150 29.73 10.87 -0.28
N SER A 151 30.45 11.21 0.79
CA SER A 151 31.76 10.62 1.13
C SER A 151 31.67 9.50 2.15
N CYS A 152 30.77 9.60 3.14
CA CYS A 152 30.65 8.61 4.22
C CYS A 152 29.25 8.04 4.41
N HIS A 153 28.29 8.45 3.58
CA HIS A 153 26.88 8.06 3.70
C HIS A 153 26.22 8.38 5.06
N SER A 154 26.83 9.25 5.88
CA SER A 154 26.22 9.74 7.12
C SER A 154 25.02 10.63 6.82
N ILE A 155 23.97 10.51 7.63
CA ILE A 155 22.73 11.30 7.53
C ILE A 155 22.94 12.61 8.29
N LEU A 156 22.72 13.75 7.60
CA LEU A 156 22.82 15.08 8.16
C LEU A 156 21.54 15.88 7.90
N ALA A 157 21.12 16.70 8.86
CA ALA A 157 20.16 17.78 8.62
C ALA A 157 20.92 19.00 8.09
N VAL A 158 20.55 19.52 6.92
CA VAL A 158 21.20 20.66 6.28
C VAL A 158 20.18 21.69 5.80
N ILE A 159 20.55 22.97 5.80
CA ILE A 159 19.75 24.05 5.20
C ILE A 159 20.43 24.40 3.87
N PRO A 160 19.91 23.97 2.70
CA PRO A 160 20.59 24.12 1.42
C PRO A 160 20.81 25.58 1.03
N SER A 161 19.99 26.51 1.54
CA SER A 161 20.16 27.95 1.34
C SER A 161 21.28 28.58 2.18
N LYS A 162 21.90 27.82 3.10
CA LYS A 162 23.03 28.25 3.94
C LYS A 162 24.30 27.40 3.74
N LEU A 163 24.29 26.47 2.79
CA LEU A 163 25.48 25.65 2.50
C LEU A 163 26.44 26.44 1.61
N ASP A 164 27.70 26.53 2.05
CA ASP A 164 28.79 27.13 1.28
C ASP A 164 29.80 26.07 0.81
N ILE A 165 30.59 26.38 -0.22
CA ILE A 165 31.54 25.45 -0.88
C ILE A 165 32.57 24.91 0.11
N GLU A 166 32.84 25.66 1.18
CA GLU A 166 33.78 25.28 2.24
C GLU A 166 33.18 24.31 3.29
N ASP A 167 31.87 24.05 3.27
CA ASP A 167 31.22 23.21 4.27
C ASP A 167 31.66 21.74 4.20
N ARG A 168 32.13 21.25 5.35
CA ARG A 168 32.62 19.88 5.53
C ARG A 168 31.68 19.05 6.39
N CYS A 169 31.59 17.77 6.07
CA CYS A 169 30.83 16.82 6.87
C CYS A 169 31.50 16.63 8.25
N PRO A 170 30.77 16.76 9.38
CA PRO A 170 31.33 16.58 10.71
C PRO A 170 31.72 15.13 11.03
N SER A 171 31.14 14.13 10.34
CA SER A 171 31.48 12.71 10.55
C SER A 171 32.72 12.25 9.80
N CYS A 172 33.07 12.87 8.67
CA CYS A 172 34.18 12.38 7.83
C CYS A 172 35.10 13.46 7.28
N SER A 173 34.85 14.74 7.60
CA SER A 173 35.54 15.93 7.06
C SER A 173 35.52 16.07 5.53
N GLY A 174 34.76 15.23 4.82
CA GLY A 174 34.61 15.32 3.36
C GLY A 174 33.78 16.53 2.95
N SER A 175 34.13 17.12 1.80
CA SER A 175 33.41 18.26 1.22
C SER A 175 31.97 17.86 0.85
N LEU A 176 31.00 18.69 1.24
CA LEU A 176 29.58 18.47 0.98
C LEU A 176 29.17 18.97 -0.43
N ILE A 177 29.91 19.92 -0.98
CA ILE A 177 29.71 20.46 -2.34
C ILE A 177 30.90 20.04 -3.22
N ARG A 178 30.62 19.19 -4.21
CA ARG A 178 31.60 18.94 -5.28
C ARG A 178 31.58 20.14 -6.21
N GLY A 179 32.50 21.09 -6.00
CA GLY A 179 32.71 22.18 -6.94
C GLY A 179 33.13 21.61 -8.30
N SER A 180 32.24 21.64 -9.28
CA SER A 180 32.66 21.82 -10.66
C SER A 180 32.59 23.33 -10.90
N PRO A 181 33.71 24.03 -11.10
CA PRO A 181 33.62 25.35 -11.71
C PRO A 181 33.02 25.15 -13.11
N GLU A 182 31.78 25.60 -13.33
CA GLU A 182 31.31 25.92 -14.68
C GLU A 182 32.17 27.09 -15.17
N GLN A 183 33.06 26.78 -16.13
CA GLN A 183 33.70 27.75 -17.01
C GLN A 183 32.78 28.06 -18.18
#